data_AF-A0A970D495-F1
#
_entry.id   AF-A0A970D495-F1
#
_cell.length_a   1.000
_cell.length_b   1.000
_cell.length_c   1.000
_cell.angle_alpha   90.00
_cell.angle_beta   90.00
_cell.angle_gamma   90.00
#
_symmetry.space_group_name_H-M   'P 1'
#
loop_
_entity.id
_entity.type
_entity.pdbx_description
1 polymer ?
#
loop_
_entity_poly.entity_id
_entity_poly.type
_entity_poly.pdbx_seq_one_letter_code
_entity_poly.pdbx_strand_id
1 'polypeptide(L)'
;MRVKIVILTALGLIFCSLLSAETSYIKSFLLPPETTRDDVFESSGLNFLEVQEGFEEVSYDNKYYAATLNDEAINKSLSKDFDSAIELFDEALAYNPFDAKILNNYLMVMAQKAQMTQNVKDIAFEKRLDEIALRLLAINPRNIKAALLAATIYFNSFNNYKRAAEYLHYAAKFEPNNTQITQSLVASLYATGKYRKTLIEQAFGHMRKMPQDTQTAVFLVSALFEKNKFYEAEAFLKTSPTRENDPFLAHAYVRARFSLGKHEGLLEIAQKALRKFPESDNAKSTELIINSLTPKTYLFTSTLNASLNMASELEKLTCSLPQINESERQSISLMEVAVISRNRKTILKPIAREDGSLYVDIPRSAWGTKLSIEVLRKISVKPFFKPQQAPVPDINEIIRKSGVDLTNRRLEMLYRYVNSLEGDFLINANRVVNQGLSYYENRTRYGLDWIFDNPGKCDCTEYALLFLALALKKGMPARLVNGYLIKEEMLGTDDTVGHQWLEVYENNRGWVSIDPTLYSTMHLAYHKNMLSTQIIFSVDLEAEQNAFELSSLARSDKFDFTVSHSYKFVLLQN
;
A
#
# COMPACT_ATOMS: atom_id res chain seq x y z
N MET A 1 31.42 -18.86 -45.19
CA MET A 1 31.76 -17.79 -44.22
C MET A 1 30.93 -18.03 -42.96
N ARG A 2 31.57 -18.13 -41.79
CA ARG A 2 30.96 -18.61 -40.54
C ARG A 2 29.88 -17.65 -40.05
N VAL A 3 28.62 -18.10 -39.99
CA VAL A 3 27.54 -17.46 -39.23
C VAL A 3 27.80 -17.74 -37.74
N LYS A 4 28.75 -17.01 -37.17
CA LYS A 4 28.92 -16.85 -35.73
C LYS A 4 28.70 -15.37 -35.46
N ILE A 5 27.92 -15.09 -34.40
CA ILE A 5 27.62 -13.76 -33.83
C ILE A 5 26.38 -13.11 -34.46
N VAL A 6 25.19 -13.29 -33.85
CA VAL A 6 24.11 -12.28 -33.66
C VAL A 6 23.08 -12.76 -32.59
N ILE A 7 22.95 -14.06 -32.29
CA ILE A 7 21.88 -14.53 -31.36
C ILE A 7 22.07 -14.07 -29.89
N LEU A 8 23.30 -13.80 -29.45
CA LEU A 8 23.58 -13.34 -28.08
C LEU A 8 23.16 -11.89 -27.79
N THR A 9 22.90 -11.07 -28.80
CA THR A 9 22.44 -9.69 -28.61
C THR A 9 20.91 -9.57 -28.61
N ALA A 10 20.18 -10.58 -29.10
CA ALA A 10 18.72 -10.55 -29.15
C ALA A 10 18.07 -10.65 -27.76
N LEU A 11 18.66 -11.40 -26.82
CA LEU A 11 18.20 -11.48 -25.41
C LEU A 11 18.41 -10.15 -24.65
N GLY A 12 19.47 -9.40 -24.99
CA GLY A 12 19.81 -8.14 -24.32
C GLY A 12 18.92 -6.95 -24.71
N LEU A 13 18.22 -7.03 -25.85
CA LEU A 13 17.32 -5.98 -26.34
C LEU A 13 15.87 -6.12 -25.84
N ILE A 14 15.51 -7.25 -25.21
CA ILE A 14 14.13 -7.56 -24.80
C ILE A 14 13.62 -6.63 -23.67
N PHE A 15 14.51 -6.00 -22.89
CA PHE A 15 14.13 -5.54 -21.54
C PHE A 15 14.34 -4.04 -21.23
N CYS A 16 14.66 -3.19 -22.20
CA CYS A 16 14.69 -1.73 -21.95
C CYS A 16 13.31 -1.06 -21.90
N SER A 17 12.24 -1.69 -22.43
CA SER A 17 10.94 -1.03 -22.59
C SER A 17 9.95 -1.20 -21.42
N LEU A 18 10.24 -2.10 -20.47
CA LEU A 18 9.41 -2.30 -19.26
C LEU A 18 9.75 -1.33 -18.11
N LEU A 19 10.73 -0.44 -18.31
CA LEU A 19 11.16 0.57 -17.33
C LEU A 19 10.08 1.62 -16.99
N SER A 20 8.87 1.54 -17.55
CA SER A 20 7.76 2.46 -17.26
C SER A 20 6.64 1.88 -16.37
N ALA A 21 6.79 0.67 -15.84
CA ALA A 21 5.83 0.11 -14.89
C ALA A 21 6.11 0.52 -13.43
N GLU A 22 6.36 1.82 -13.18
CA GLU A 22 6.50 2.38 -11.82
C GLU A 22 5.18 2.94 -11.24
N THR A 23 4.06 2.76 -11.93
CA THR A 23 2.77 3.33 -11.50
C THR A 23 1.82 2.29 -10.91
N SER A 24 1.96 1.99 -9.61
CA SER A 24 0.81 1.47 -8.85
C SER A 24 0.77 1.85 -7.37
N TYR A 25 1.86 2.36 -6.76
CA TYR A 25 1.88 2.47 -5.31
C TYR A 25 1.09 3.65 -4.74
N ILE A 26 1.00 4.79 -5.45
CA ILE A 26 0.13 5.91 -5.04
C ILE A 26 -1.34 5.43 -4.90
N LYS A 27 -1.77 4.48 -5.74
CA LYS A 27 -3.12 3.89 -5.64
C LYS A 27 -3.26 2.93 -4.46
N SER A 28 -2.25 2.13 -4.14
CA SER A 28 -2.28 1.23 -2.96
C SER A 28 -2.22 1.97 -1.61
N PHE A 29 -1.67 3.18 -1.58
CA PHE A 29 -1.73 4.06 -0.41
C PHE A 29 -3.16 4.57 -0.13
N LEU A 30 -4.07 4.51 -1.11
CA LEU A 30 -5.39 5.14 -1.08
C LEU A 30 -6.59 4.17 -1.20
N LEU A 31 -6.38 2.88 -1.48
CA LEU A 31 -7.47 1.91 -1.65
C LEU A 31 -7.16 0.57 -0.99
N PRO A 32 -8.18 -0.12 -0.45
CA PRO A 32 -8.00 -1.42 0.20
C PRO A 32 -7.54 -2.49 -0.81
N PRO A 33 -6.72 -3.47 -0.38
CA PRO A 33 -6.21 -4.51 -1.27
C PRO A 33 -7.32 -5.46 -1.71
N GLU A 34 -7.43 -5.68 -3.03
CA GLU A 34 -8.23 -6.78 -3.56
C GLU A 34 -7.57 -8.12 -3.17
N THR A 35 -8.30 -8.93 -2.41
CA THR A 35 -7.93 -10.30 -2.08
C THR A 35 -8.06 -11.18 -3.33
N THR A 36 -7.00 -11.30 -4.12
CA THR A 36 -6.93 -12.26 -5.22
C THR A 36 -6.45 -13.62 -4.72
N ARG A 37 -7.27 -14.65 -4.98
CA ARG A 37 -6.99 -16.09 -4.77
C ARG A 37 -5.61 -16.49 -5.32
N ASP A 38 -5.04 -17.56 -4.75
CA ASP A 38 -3.72 -18.07 -5.11
C ASP A 38 -3.62 -18.48 -6.58
N ASP A 39 -2.81 -17.74 -7.35
CA ASP A 39 -2.47 -18.03 -8.75
C ASP A 39 -1.12 -18.79 -8.80
N VAL A 40 -1.15 -20.11 -8.78
CA VAL A 40 0.00 -20.95 -9.13
C VAL A 40 0.03 -21.09 -10.65
N PHE A 41 1.18 -20.82 -11.28
CA PHE A 41 1.34 -21.02 -12.71
C PHE A 41 1.58 -22.50 -13.00
N GLU A 42 0.61 -23.17 -13.64
CA GLU A 42 0.78 -24.53 -14.12
C GLU A 42 1.22 -24.55 -15.59
N SER A 43 2.28 -25.31 -15.87
CA SER A 43 2.86 -25.44 -17.22
C SER A 43 2.04 -26.28 -18.21
N SER A 44 0.81 -26.66 -17.85
CA SER A 44 -0.07 -27.54 -18.63
C SER A 44 -0.60 -26.92 -19.92
N GLY A 45 -0.26 -25.66 -20.22
CA GLY A 45 -0.73 -24.94 -21.41
C GLY A 45 -0.17 -25.43 -22.76
N LEU A 46 0.97 -26.14 -22.78
CA LEU A 46 1.53 -26.70 -24.02
C LEU A 46 0.94 -28.09 -24.29
N ASN A 47 -0.07 -28.15 -25.17
CA ASN A 47 -0.74 -29.40 -25.54
C ASN A 47 0.01 -30.10 -26.69
N PHE A 48 0.78 -31.14 -26.36
CA PHE A 48 1.50 -31.95 -27.36
C PHE A 48 0.68 -33.11 -27.93
N LEU A 49 -0.49 -33.43 -27.36
CA LEU A 49 -1.30 -34.58 -27.80
C LEU A 49 -1.90 -34.37 -29.19
N GLU A 50 -2.42 -33.16 -29.46
CA GLU A 50 -2.92 -32.77 -30.81
C GLU A 50 -1.83 -32.83 -31.89
N VAL A 51 -0.56 -32.81 -31.49
CA VAL A 51 0.59 -32.79 -32.40
C VAL A 51 1.10 -34.20 -32.71
N GLN A 52 0.81 -35.19 -31.87
CA GLN A 52 1.34 -36.55 -31.99
C GLN A 52 0.50 -37.49 -32.87
N GLU A 53 -0.73 -37.14 -33.21
CA GLU A 53 -1.66 -38.00 -33.98
C GLU A 53 -1.27 -38.20 -35.47
N GLY A 54 -0.13 -37.67 -35.94
CA GLY A 54 0.25 -37.67 -37.37
C GLY A 54 1.64 -38.22 -37.73
N PHE A 55 2.32 -38.95 -36.83
CA PHE A 55 3.62 -39.56 -37.12
C PHE A 55 3.49 -40.76 -38.08
N GLU A 56 3.29 -40.49 -39.36
CA GLU A 56 3.27 -41.50 -40.43
C GLU A 56 4.61 -41.55 -41.19
N GLU A 57 4.89 -42.70 -41.82
CA GLU A 57 6.10 -42.88 -42.62
C GLU A 57 5.98 -42.12 -43.95
N VAL A 58 6.80 -41.06 -44.11
CA VAL A 58 6.82 -40.22 -45.32
C VAL A 58 7.70 -40.84 -46.42
N SER A 59 7.20 -40.85 -47.66
CA SER A 59 7.93 -41.36 -48.84
C SER A 59 9.22 -40.59 -49.14
N TYR A 60 10.14 -41.21 -49.88
CA TYR A 60 11.40 -40.57 -50.28
C TYR A 60 11.16 -39.33 -51.14
N ASP A 61 10.25 -39.40 -52.11
CA ASP A 61 9.95 -38.30 -53.03
C ASP A 61 9.37 -37.08 -52.28
N ASN A 62 8.49 -37.32 -51.31
CA ASN A 62 7.95 -36.25 -50.47
C ASN A 62 9.02 -35.59 -49.60
N LYS A 63 9.96 -36.38 -49.04
CA LYS A 63 11.12 -35.85 -48.30
C LYS A 63 12.01 -34.98 -49.18
N TYR A 64 12.27 -35.42 -50.42
CA TYR A 64 13.09 -34.68 -51.38
C TYR A 64 12.43 -33.37 -51.82
N TYR A 65 11.12 -33.40 -52.11
CA TYR A 65 10.37 -32.21 -52.49
C TYR A 65 10.30 -31.19 -51.35
N ALA A 66 10.01 -31.64 -50.12
CA ALA A 66 10.02 -30.80 -48.93
C ALA A 66 11.39 -30.13 -48.68
N ALA A 67 12.49 -30.85 -48.89
CA ALA A 67 13.84 -30.30 -48.75
C ALA A 67 14.14 -29.21 -49.79
N THR A 68 13.67 -29.39 -51.04
CA THR A 68 13.83 -28.42 -52.13
C THR A 68 13.09 -27.12 -51.82
N LEU A 69 11.82 -27.22 -51.40
CA LEU A 69 11.02 -26.07 -50.99
C LEU A 69 11.62 -25.35 -49.77
N ASN A 70 12.17 -26.09 -48.81
CA ASN A 70 12.87 -25.50 -47.67
C ASN A 70 14.05 -24.62 -48.11
N ASP A 71 14.86 -25.08 -49.07
CA ASP A 71 16.01 -24.29 -49.55
C ASP A 71 15.54 -23.04 -50.31
N GLU A 72 14.44 -23.13 -51.07
CA GLU A 72 13.82 -21.96 -51.71
C GLU A 72 13.27 -20.96 -50.69
N ALA A 73 12.57 -21.45 -49.65
CA ALA A 73 12.05 -20.63 -48.56
C ALA A 73 13.17 -19.86 -47.84
N ILE A 74 14.30 -20.51 -47.59
CA ILE A 74 15.49 -19.86 -47.02
C ILE A 74 15.98 -18.75 -47.95
N ASN A 75 16.09 -18.99 -49.25
CA ASN A 75 16.52 -17.96 -50.21
C ASN A 75 15.58 -16.75 -50.23
N LYS A 76 14.26 -16.98 -50.18
CA LYS A 76 13.25 -15.90 -50.04
C LYS A 76 13.44 -15.11 -48.76
N SER A 77 13.70 -15.78 -47.64
CA SER A 77 13.97 -15.11 -46.35
C SER A 77 15.23 -14.24 -46.39
N LEU A 78 16.28 -14.65 -47.12
CA LEU A 78 17.50 -13.85 -47.30
C LEU A 78 17.23 -12.55 -48.09
N SER A 79 16.27 -12.57 -49.00
CA SER A 79 15.74 -11.37 -49.68
C SER A 79 14.73 -10.58 -48.85
N LYS A 80 14.50 -10.95 -47.58
CA LYS A 80 13.48 -10.36 -46.66
C LYS A 80 12.03 -10.51 -47.15
N ASP A 81 11.80 -11.42 -48.09
CA ASP A 81 10.47 -11.80 -48.56
C ASP A 81 9.93 -12.90 -47.65
N PHE A 82 9.55 -12.50 -46.43
CA PHE A 82 9.16 -13.44 -45.39
C PHE A 82 7.80 -14.07 -45.65
N ASP A 83 6.88 -13.38 -46.30
CA ASP A 83 5.55 -13.92 -46.61
C ASP A 83 5.67 -15.10 -47.60
N SER A 84 6.42 -14.92 -48.69
CA SER A 84 6.66 -16.01 -49.63
C SER A 84 7.47 -17.15 -49.01
N ALA A 85 8.44 -16.84 -48.14
CA ALA A 85 9.18 -17.86 -47.41
C ALA A 85 8.27 -18.71 -46.50
N ILE A 86 7.32 -18.05 -45.82
CA ILE A 86 6.34 -18.68 -44.94
C ILE A 86 5.40 -19.62 -45.73
N GLU A 87 4.92 -19.18 -46.89
CA GLU A 87 4.09 -20.02 -47.78
C GLU A 87 4.85 -21.26 -48.28
N LEU A 88 6.10 -21.09 -48.70
CA LEU A 88 6.95 -22.21 -49.13
C LEU A 88 7.23 -23.21 -47.99
N PHE A 89 7.34 -22.74 -46.74
CA PHE A 89 7.44 -23.63 -45.60
C PHE A 89 6.13 -24.37 -45.30
N ASP A 90 4.97 -23.73 -45.45
CA ASP A 90 3.68 -24.41 -45.31
C ASP A 90 3.55 -25.52 -46.37
N GLU A 91 3.92 -25.24 -47.62
CA GLU A 91 3.94 -26.23 -48.70
C GLU A 91 4.93 -27.36 -48.37
N ALA A 92 6.15 -27.04 -47.92
CA ALA A 92 7.15 -28.04 -47.56
C ALA A 92 6.66 -28.99 -46.46
N LEU A 93 5.98 -28.45 -45.44
CA LEU A 93 5.40 -29.24 -44.34
C LEU A 93 4.15 -30.02 -44.75
N ALA A 94 3.47 -29.67 -45.85
CA ALA A 94 2.40 -30.50 -46.40
C ALA A 94 2.94 -31.84 -46.92
N TYR A 95 4.19 -31.87 -47.41
CA TYR A 95 4.86 -33.11 -47.87
C TYR A 95 5.60 -33.84 -46.76
N ASN A 96 6.20 -33.12 -45.80
CA ASN A 96 6.91 -33.72 -44.67
C ASN A 96 6.61 -32.96 -43.36
N PRO A 97 5.48 -33.26 -42.69
CA PRO A 97 4.95 -32.43 -41.58
C PRO A 97 5.83 -32.37 -40.32
N PHE A 98 6.72 -33.35 -40.15
CA PHE A 98 7.56 -33.50 -38.95
C PHE A 98 9.05 -33.40 -39.25
N ASP A 99 9.44 -32.72 -40.34
CA ASP A 99 10.85 -32.45 -40.60
C ASP A 99 11.40 -31.38 -39.64
N ALA A 100 12.25 -31.81 -38.70
CA ALA A 100 12.84 -30.93 -37.71
C ALA A 100 13.69 -29.80 -38.31
N LYS A 101 14.33 -30.00 -39.47
CA LYS A 101 15.15 -28.97 -40.13
C LYS A 101 14.25 -27.88 -40.69
N ILE A 102 13.18 -28.27 -41.38
CA ILE A 102 12.20 -27.35 -41.96
C ILE A 102 11.51 -26.54 -40.87
N LEU A 103 10.96 -27.22 -39.84
CA LEU A 103 10.32 -26.58 -38.70
C LEU A 103 11.24 -25.58 -37.99
N ASN A 104 12.52 -25.92 -37.83
CA ASN A 104 13.49 -25.02 -37.21
C ASN A 104 13.78 -23.79 -38.07
N ASN A 105 13.99 -23.95 -39.38
CA ASN A 105 14.19 -22.82 -40.29
C ASN A 105 12.96 -21.93 -40.35
N TYR A 106 11.77 -22.54 -40.39
CA TYR A 106 10.50 -21.83 -40.36
C TYR A 106 10.38 -20.97 -39.10
N LEU A 107 10.57 -21.56 -37.92
CA LEU A 107 10.51 -20.80 -36.66
C LEU A 107 11.51 -19.64 -36.62
N MET A 108 12.72 -19.81 -37.17
CA MET A 108 13.70 -18.74 -37.29
C MET A 108 13.24 -17.61 -38.22
N VAL A 109 12.63 -17.94 -39.37
CA VAL A 109 12.08 -16.95 -40.30
C VAL A 109 10.90 -16.20 -39.70
N MET A 110 10.02 -16.91 -38.97
CA MET A 110 8.94 -16.27 -38.22
C MET A 110 9.49 -15.28 -37.18
N ALA A 111 10.56 -15.65 -36.46
CA ALA A 111 11.21 -14.76 -35.51
C ALA A 111 11.78 -13.48 -36.18
N GLN A 112 12.42 -13.62 -37.34
CA GLN A 112 12.95 -12.48 -38.11
C GLN A 112 11.82 -11.55 -38.59
N LYS A 113 10.75 -12.12 -39.14
CA LYS A 113 9.56 -11.36 -39.56
C LYS A 113 8.97 -10.59 -38.38
N ALA A 114 8.75 -11.27 -37.25
CA ALA A 114 8.16 -10.70 -36.05
C ALA A 114 9.00 -9.57 -35.43
N GLN A 115 10.33 -9.65 -35.56
CA GLN A 115 11.25 -8.59 -35.15
C GLN A 115 11.13 -7.34 -36.03
N MET A 116 10.82 -7.49 -37.32
CA MET A 116 10.71 -6.38 -38.27
C MET A 116 9.35 -5.67 -38.24
N THR A 117 8.28 -6.37 -37.87
CA THR A 117 6.90 -5.87 -38.02
C THR A 117 6.29 -5.25 -36.75
N GLN A 118 7.01 -5.20 -35.61
CA GLN A 118 6.60 -4.65 -34.30
C GLN A 118 5.08 -4.57 -34.01
N ASN A 119 4.60 -5.35 -33.03
CA ASN A 119 3.17 -5.49 -32.66
C ASN A 119 2.31 -6.19 -33.74
N VAL A 120 2.57 -7.48 -33.93
CA VAL A 120 1.78 -8.33 -34.84
C VAL A 120 0.46 -8.70 -34.13
N LYS A 121 -0.68 -8.19 -34.61
CA LYS A 121 -2.03 -8.59 -34.16
C LYS A 121 -2.67 -9.63 -35.09
N ASP A 122 -1.84 -10.44 -35.73
CA ASP A 122 -2.28 -11.48 -36.67
C ASP A 122 -2.50 -12.80 -35.94
N ILE A 123 -3.76 -13.13 -35.71
CA ILE A 123 -4.19 -14.36 -35.04
C ILE A 123 -3.74 -15.60 -35.81
N ALA A 124 -3.70 -15.54 -37.15
CA ALA A 124 -3.24 -16.65 -37.97
C ALA A 124 -1.73 -16.88 -37.78
N PHE A 125 -0.95 -15.80 -37.73
CA PHE A 125 0.49 -15.87 -37.43
C PHE A 125 0.74 -16.40 -36.01
N GLU A 126 -0.07 -15.98 -35.03
CA GLU A 126 0.04 -16.46 -33.63
C GLU A 126 -0.25 -17.96 -33.50
N LYS A 127 -1.34 -18.43 -34.12
CA LYS A 127 -1.70 -19.85 -34.13
C LYS A 127 -0.63 -20.69 -34.81
N ARG A 128 -0.10 -20.19 -35.92
CA ARG A 128 0.94 -20.87 -36.69
C ARG A 128 2.24 -20.97 -35.92
N LEU A 129 2.64 -19.91 -35.21
CA LEU A 129 3.82 -19.94 -34.35
C LEU A 129 3.72 -21.07 -33.32
N ASP A 130 2.55 -21.18 -32.66
CA ASP A 130 2.30 -22.21 -31.64
C ASP A 130 2.41 -23.61 -32.25
N GLU A 131 1.77 -23.84 -33.39
CA GLU A 131 1.79 -25.12 -34.11
C GLU A 131 3.22 -25.56 -34.49
N ILE A 132 4.01 -24.66 -35.08
CA ILE A 132 5.38 -24.95 -35.51
C ILE A 132 6.29 -25.19 -34.30
N ALA A 133 6.20 -24.37 -33.26
CA ALA A 133 7.00 -24.52 -32.06
C ALA A 133 6.66 -25.84 -31.32
N LEU A 134 5.39 -26.16 -31.16
CA LEU A 134 4.94 -27.39 -30.51
C LEU A 134 5.34 -28.65 -31.30
N ARG A 135 5.23 -28.65 -32.63
CA ARG A 135 5.74 -29.74 -33.51
C ARG A 135 7.23 -29.97 -33.33
N LEU A 136 8.01 -28.91 -33.38
CA LEU A 136 9.46 -29.01 -33.22
C LEU A 136 9.86 -29.53 -31.83
N LEU A 137 9.15 -29.11 -30.78
CA LEU A 137 9.35 -29.60 -29.42
C LEU A 137 8.82 -31.02 -29.21
N ALA A 138 7.78 -31.45 -29.93
CA ALA A 138 7.31 -32.85 -29.90
C ALA A 138 8.36 -33.79 -30.52
N ILE A 139 9.01 -33.39 -31.62
CA ILE A 139 10.07 -34.16 -32.27
C ILE A 139 11.35 -34.14 -31.44
N ASN A 140 11.73 -32.97 -30.93
CA ASN A 140 12.92 -32.78 -30.11
C ASN A 140 12.58 -31.99 -28.83
N PRO A 141 12.17 -32.68 -27.75
CA PRO A 141 11.80 -32.05 -26.48
C PRO A 141 12.90 -31.21 -25.84
N ARG A 142 14.17 -31.48 -26.17
CA ARG A 142 15.34 -30.74 -25.67
C ARG A 142 15.76 -29.57 -26.57
N ASN A 143 14.97 -29.22 -27.58
CA ASN A 143 15.24 -28.03 -28.39
C ASN A 143 14.86 -26.74 -27.64
N ILE A 144 15.65 -26.40 -26.63
CA ILE A 144 15.45 -25.22 -25.77
C ILE A 144 15.43 -23.93 -26.60
N LYS A 145 16.21 -23.86 -27.68
CA LYS A 145 16.24 -22.70 -28.58
C LYS A 145 14.88 -22.44 -29.22
N ALA A 146 14.16 -23.48 -29.63
CA ALA A 146 12.81 -23.34 -30.19
C ALA A 146 11.84 -22.73 -29.17
N ALA A 147 11.86 -23.24 -27.94
CA ALA A 147 11.05 -22.69 -26.85
C ALA A 147 11.40 -21.22 -26.56
N LEU A 148 12.69 -20.86 -26.53
CA LEU A 148 13.13 -19.48 -26.29
C LEU A 148 12.75 -18.52 -27.43
N LEU A 149 12.83 -18.97 -28.69
CA LEU A 149 12.39 -18.19 -29.84
C LEU A 149 10.88 -17.92 -29.78
N ALA A 150 10.08 -18.97 -29.56
CA ALA A 150 8.63 -18.83 -29.40
C ALA A 150 8.28 -17.87 -28.25
N ALA A 151 8.90 -18.05 -27.08
CA ALA A 151 8.69 -17.16 -25.93
C ALA A 151 9.01 -15.70 -26.25
N THR A 152 10.12 -15.45 -26.96
CA THR A 152 10.55 -14.10 -27.35
C THR A 152 9.54 -13.43 -28.27
N ILE A 153 8.99 -14.17 -29.24
CA ILE A 153 7.97 -13.64 -30.16
C ILE A 153 6.67 -13.36 -29.41
N TYR A 154 6.20 -14.28 -28.56
CA TYR A 154 5.00 -14.08 -27.74
C TYR A 154 5.12 -12.86 -26.84
N PHE A 155 6.29 -12.66 -26.23
CA PHE A 155 6.54 -11.52 -25.35
C PHE A 155 6.56 -10.20 -26.13
N ASN A 156 7.38 -10.09 -27.17
CA ASN A 156 7.65 -8.80 -27.83
C ASN A 156 6.64 -8.43 -28.93
N SER A 157 6.15 -9.41 -29.68
CA SER A 157 5.35 -9.16 -30.88
C SER A 157 3.86 -9.27 -30.61
N PHE A 158 3.46 -10.14 -29.68
CA PHE A 158 2.05 -10.38 -29.36
C PHE A 158 1.62 -9.79 -28.01
N ASN A 159 2.55 -9.38 -27.14
CA ASN A 159 2.29 -9.03 -25.74
C ASN A 159 1.53 -10.15 -24.98
N ASN A 160 1.68 -11.40 -25.44
CA ASN A 160 1.06 -12.57 -24.84
C ASN A 160 2.01 -13.16 -23.80
N TYR A 161 2.12 -12.45 -22.66
CA TYR A 161 3.07 -12.79 -21.60
C TYR A 161 2.80 -14.15 -20.95
N LYS A 162 1.53 -14.60 -20.96
CA LYS A 162 1.17 -15.93 -20.46
C LYS A 162 1.80 -17.02 -21.33
N ARG A 163 1.59 -16.98 -22.66
CA ARG A 163 2.22 -17.93 -23.59
C ARG A 163 3.74 -17.87 -23.52
N ALA A 164 4.32 -16.68 -23.44
CA ALA A 164 5.76 -16.54 -23.24
C ALA A 164 6.25 -17.26 -21.98
N ALA A 165 5.56 -17.09 -20.85
CA ALA A 165 5.87 -17.78 -19.61
C ALA A 165 5.73 -19.31 -19.71
N GLU A 166 4.80 -19.84 -20.49
CA GLU A 166 4.62 -21.29 -20.68
C GLU A 166 5.83 -21.91 -21.39
N TYR A 167 6.29 -21.29 -22.49
CA TYR A 167 7.49 -21.72 -23.21
C TYR A 167 8.77 -21.56 -22.37
N LEU A 168 8.90 -20.48 -21.60
CA LEU A 168 10.05 -20.26 -20.71
C LEU A 168 10.07 -21.25 -19.55
N HIS A 169 8.91 -21.54 -18.96
CA HIS A 169 8.78 -22.56 -17.93
C HIS A 169 9.10 -23.95 -18.49
N TYR A 170 8.70 -24.26 -19.72
CA TYR A 170 9.10 -25.49 -20.40
C TYR A 170 10.63 -25.57 -20.57
N ALA A 171 11.26 -24.51 -21.06
CA ALA A 171 12.71 -24.42 -21.22
C ALA A 171 13.46 -24.59 -19.89
N ALA A 172 12.95 -23.98 -18.81
CA ALA A 172 13.52 -24.07 -17.46
C ALA A 172 13.52 -25.50 -16.89
N LYS A 173 12.64 -26.40 -17.35
CA LYS A 173 12.66 -27.82 -16.93
C LYS A 173 13.95 -28.53 -17.35
N PHE A 174 14.50 -28.15 -18.51
CA PHE A 174 15.72 -28.75 -19.06
C PHE A 174 17.00 -28.01 -18.64
N GLU A 175 16.90 -26.70 -18.42
CA GLU A 175 18.00 -25.85 -17.96
C GLU A 175 17.62 -25.02 -16.70
N PRO A 176 17.38 -25.66 -15.54
CA PRO A 176 16.87 -24.99 -14.32
C PRO A 176 17.89 -24.02 -13.68
N ASN A 177 19.14 -24.03 -14.14
CA ASN A 177 20.19 -23.14 -13.66
C ASN A 177 20.54 -22.04 -14.67
N ASN A 178 19.83 -21.94 -15.79
CA ASN A 178 20.07 -20.89 -16.77
C ASN A 178 19.44 -19.58 -16.30
N THR A 179 20.30 -18.60 -16.05
CA THR A 179 19.93 -17.29 -15.51
C THR A 179 19.07 -16.48 -16.47
N GLN A 180 19.36 -16.54 -17.76
CA GLN A 180 18.62 -15.77 -18.78
C GLN A 180 17.19 -16.29 -18.92
N ILE A 181 16.99 -17.61 -18.84
CA ILE A 181 15.65 -18.23 -18.87
C ILE A 181 14.86 -17.80 -17.64
N THR A 182 15.48 -17.85 -16.46
CA THR A 182 14.81 -17.49 -15.20
C THR A 182 14.43 -16.01 -15.16
N GLN A 183 15.33 -15.11 -15.56
CA GLN A 183 15.06 -13.68 -15.69
C GLN A 183 13.88 -13.42 -16.63
N SER A 184 13.88 -14.04 -17.82
CA SER A 184 12.82 -13.89 -18.81
C SER A 184 11.48 -14.43 -18.30
N LEU A 185 11.51 -15.54 -17.57
CA LEU A 185 10.31 -16.13 -16.96
C LEU A 185 9.73 -15.20 -15.89
N VAL A 186 10.55 -14.68 -14.99
CA VAL A 186 10.13 -13.72 -13.95
C VAL A 186 9.53 -12.47 -14.60
N ALA A 187 10.17 -11.91 -15.63
CA ALA A 187 9.66 -10.75 -16.35
C ALA A 187 8.32 -11.04 -17.04
N SER A 188 8.18 -12.20 -17.68
CA SER A 188 6.93 -12.64 -18.32
C SER A 188 5.82 -12.79 -17.28
N LEU A 189 6.07 -13.49 -16.17
CA LEU A 189 5.13 -13.62 -15.07
C LEU A 189 4.75 -12.25 -14.48
N TYR A 190 5.70 -11.33 -14.34
CA TYR A 190 5.42 -9.97 -13.87
C TYR A 190 4.44 -9.25 -14.79
N ALA A 191 4.73 -9.25 -16.10
CA ALA A 191 3.94 -8.60 -17.15
C ALA A 191 2.53 -9.19 -17.30
N THR A 192 2.29 -10.46 -16.90
CA THR A 192 0.92 -11.01 -16.88
C THR A 192 -0.01 -10.31 -15.88
N GLY A 193 0.53 -9.59 -14.88
CA GLY A 193 -0.23 -9.10 -13.73
C GLY A 193 -0.77 -10.19 -12.80
N LYS A 194 -0.42 -11.47 -13.04
CA LYS A 194 -0.90 -12.65 -12.30
C LYS A 194 0.27 -13.49 -11.77
N TYR A 195 -0.04 -14.64 -11.19
CA TYR A 195 0.93 -15.69 -10.81
C TYR A 195 2.04 -15.26 -9.85
N ARG A 196 1.73 -14.35 -8.93
CA ARG A 196 2.73 -13.75 -8.02
C ARG A 196 3.44 -14.77 -7.15
N LYS A 197 2.79 -15.86 -6.76
CA LYS A 197 3.43 -16.92 -5.97
C LYS A 197 4.58 -17.56 -6.74
N THR A 198 4.33 -18.01 -7.97
CA THR A 198 5.36 -18.60 -8.83
C THR A 198 6.46 -17.58 -9.15
N LEU A 199 6.09 -16.33 -9.45
CA LEU A 199 7.07 -15.26 -9.66
C LEU A 199 8.00 -15.11 -8.46
N ILE A 200 7.45 -14.97 -7.25
CA ILE A 200 8.21 -14.81 -6.02
C ILE A 200 9.14 -16.01 -5.79
N GLU A 201 8.65 -17.24 -5.97
CA GLU A 201 9.45 -18.46 -5.83
C GLU A 201 10.64 -18.50 -6.80
N GLN A 202 10.40 -18.25 -8.08
CA GLN A 202 11.45 -18.23 -9.12
C GLN A 202 12.45 -17.10 -8.89
N ALA A 203 11.97 -15.89 -8.58
CA ALA A 203 12.81 -14.73 -8.36
C ALA A 203 13.68 -14.88 -7.10
N PHE A 204 13.16 -15.40 -5.99
CA PHE A 204 13.99 -15.69 -4.81
C PHE A 204 15.07 -16.74 -5.10
N GLY A 205 14.74 -17.81 -5.83
CA GLY A 205 15.70 -18.83 -6.22
C GLY A 205 16.85 -18.26 -7.06
N HIS A 206 16.52 -17.35 -7.99
CA HIS A 206 17.50 -16.63 -8.80
C HIS A 206 18.35 -15.66 -7.99
N MET A 207 17.74 -14.82 -7.15
CA MET A 207 18.45 -13.80 -6.38
C MET A 207 19.47 -14.38 -5.38
N ARG A 208 19.26 -15.62 -4.91
CA ARG A 208 20.27 -16.33 -4.09
C ARG A 208 21.56 -16.62 -4.86
N LYS A 209 21.46 -16.85 -6.18
CA LYS A 209 22.60 -17.17 -7.06
C LYS A 209 23.20 -15.89 -7.68
N MET A 210 22.33 -14.94 -8.04
CA MET A 210 22.68 -13.69 -8.71
C MET A 210 22.20 -12.48 -7.90
N PRO A 211 22.81 -12.19 -6.74
CA PRO A 211 22.36 -11.12 -5.84
C PRO A 211 22.50 -9.70 -6.43
N GLN A 212 23.29 -9.55 -7.51
CA GLN A 212 23.51 -8.28 -8.21
C GLN A 212 22.50 -8.01 -9.34
N ASP A 213 21.56 -8.93 -9.59
CA ASP A 213 20.53 -8.73 -10.60
C ASP A 213 19.45 -7.76 -10.11
N THR A 214 19.64 -6.48 -10.40
CA THR A 214 18.71 -5.40 -10.02
C THR A 214 17.32 -5.61 -10.59
N GLN A 215 17.19 -6.06 -11.84
CA GLN A 215 15.88 -6.17 -12.51
C GLN A 215 15.01 -7.23 -11.85
N THR A 216 15.58 -8.41 -11.56
CA THR A 216 14.85 -9.46 -10.85
C THR A 216 14.54 -9.03 -9.41
N ALA A 217 15.44 -8.30 -8.75
CA ALA A 217 15.20 -7.75 -7.42
C ALA A 217 13.99 -6.78 -7.41
N VAL A 218 13.89 -5.90 -8.42
CA VAL A 218 12.74 -5.00 -8.59
C VAL A 218 11.45 -5.81 -8.74
N PHE A 219 11.40 -6.78 -9.66
CA PHE A 219 10.20 -7.61 -9.86
C PHE A 219 9.80 -8.40 -8.61
N LEU A 220 10.77 -8.96 -7.89
CA LEU A 220 10.54 -9.66 -6.64
C LEU A 220 9.91 -8.74 -5.59
N VAL A 221 10.51 -7.57 -5.37
CA VAL A 221 10.04 -6.62 -4.36
C VAL A 221 8.68 -6.07 -4.74
N SER A 222 8.43 -5.72 -6.01
CA SER A 222 7.09 -5.34 -6.48
C SER A 222 6.04 -6.41 -6.21
N ALA A 223 6.33 -7.68 -6.54
CA ALA A 223 5.42 -8.79 -6.28
C ALA A 223 5.16 -9.04 -4.79
N LEU A 224 6.17 -8.87 -3.94
CA LEU A 224 6.01 -8.96 -2.48
C LEU A 224 5.11 -7.83 -1.96
N PHE A 225 5.32 -6.61 -2.44
CA PHE A 225 4.51 -5.45 -2.08
C PHE A 225 3.04 -5.62 -2.50
N GLU A 226 2.76 -6.07 -3.72
CA GLU A 226 1.40 -6.37 -4.19
C GLU A 226 0.68 -7.43 -3.34
N LYS A 227 1.44 -8.35 -2.73
CA LYS A 227 0.91 -9.37 -1.80
C LYS A 227 1.00 -8.94 -0.34
N ASN A 228 1.32 -7.68 -0.04
CA ASN A 228 1.50 -7.14 1.31
C ASN A 228 2.53 -7.90 2.17
N LYS A 229 3.53 -8.55 1.53
CA LYS A 229 4.60 -9.33 2.16
C LYS A 229 5.78 -8.45 2.56
N PHE A 230 5.52 -7.46 3.41
CA PHE A 230 6.51 -6.45 3.81
C PHE A 230 7.66 -7.03 4.62
N TYR A 231 7.43 -8.08 5.41
CA TYR A 231 8.48 -8.74 6.18
C TYR A 231 9.52 -9.38 5.28
N GLU A 232 9.08 -10.15 4.28
CA GLU A 232 9.95 -10.78 3.28
C GLU A 232 10.67 -9.74 2.43
N ALA A 233 9.98 -8.65 2.06
CA ALA A 233 10.58 -7.56 1.29
C ALA A 233 11.67 -6.83 2.09
N GLU A 234 11.41 -6.50 3.36
CA GLU A 234 12.39 -5.87 4.25
C GLU A 234 13.59 -6.79 4.50
N ALA A 235 13.36 -8.07 4.78
CA ALA A 235 14.43 -9.05 4.99
C ALA A 235 15.34 -9.19 3.76
N PHE A 236 14.76 -9.25 2.56
CA PHE A 236 15.50 -9.28 1.31
C PHE A 236 16.29 -7.97 1.09
N LEU A 237 15.62 -6.82 1.15
CA LEU A 237 16.23 -5.51 0.89
C LEU A 237 17.31 -5.13 1.90
N LYS A 238 17.18 -5.58 3.16
CA LYS A 238 18.18 -5.35 4.20
C LYS A 238 19.56 -5.88 3.80
N THR A 239 19.60 -6.99 3.06
CA THR A 239 20.83 -7.69 2.66
C THR A 239 21.17 -7.54 1.17
N SER A 240 20.27 -6.96 0.37
CA SER A 240 20.48 -6.80 -1.07
C SER A 240 21.59 -5.79 -1.40
N PRO A 241 22.61 -6.17 -2.20
CA PRO A 241 23.71 -5.28 -2.55
C PRO A 241 23.30 -4.18 -3.54
N THR A 242 22.21 -4.38 -4.28
CA THR A 242 21.71 -3.42 -5.28
C THR A 242 20.78 -2.37 -4.67
N ARG A 243 20.29 -2.58 -3.44
CA ARG A 243 19.32 -1.70 -2.76
C ARG A 243 19.72 -0.22 -2.84
N GLU A 244 20.97 0.09 -2.49
CA GLU A 244 21.39 1.49 -2.39
C GLU A 244 21.62 2.16 -3.74
N ASN A 245 21.74 1.40 -4.82
CA ASN A 245 22.09 1.90 -6.15
C ASN A 245 20.91 1.96 -7.12
N ASP A 246 19.77 1.41 -6.71
CA ASP A 246 18.53 1.44 -7.48
C ASP A 246 17.48 2.32 -6.79
N PRO A 247 16.83 3.26 -7.50
CA PRO A 247 15.86 4.18 -6.92
C PRO A 247 14.66 3.46 -6.31
N PHE A 248 14.07 2.49 -7.03
CA PHE A 248 12.91 1.75 -6.57
C PHE A 248 13.23 0.96 -5.29
N LEU A 249 14.33 0.20 -5.27
CA LEU A 249 14.69 -0.64 -4.13
C LEU A 249 15.04 0.18 -2.89
N ALA A 250 15.70 1.34 -3.04
CA ALA A 250 16.00 2.24 -1.93
C ALA A 250 14.72 2.75 -1.25
N HIS A 251 13.76 3.25 -2.02
CA HIS A 251 12.46 3.71 -1.51
C HIS A 251 11.58 2.56 -1.00
N ALA A 252 11.61 1.39 -1.65
CA ALA A 252 10.89 0.21 -1.19
C ALA A 252 11.37 -0.24 0.20
N TYR A 253 12.67 -0.13 0.51
CA TYR A 253 13.16 -0.49 1.83
C TYR A 253 12.60 0.43 2.93
N VAL A 254 12.49 1.73 2.64
CA VAL A 254 11.86 2.70 3.55
C VAL A 254 10.40 2.33 3.80
N ARG A 255 9.63 2.08 2.74
CA ARG A 255 8.22 1.70 2.85
C ARG A 255 8.03 0.40 3.60
N ALA A 256 8.80 -0.64 3.29
CA ALA A 256 8.68 -1.94 3.96
C ALA A 256 8.93 -1.81 5.47
N ARG A 257 9.97 -1.06 5.87
CA ARG A 257 10.25 -0.79 7.28
C ARG A 257 9.14 0.02 7.95
N PHE A 258 8.63 1.04 7.28
CA PHE A 258 7.53 1.87 7.79
C PHE A 258 6.25 1.06 7.99
N SER A 259 5.84 0.28 7.00
CA SER A 259 4.66 -0.60 7.06
C SER A 259 4.77 -1.67 8.14
N LEU A 260 5.99 -2.05 8.56
CA LEU A 260 6.25 -2.96 9.67
C LEU A 260 6.38 -2.27 11.03
N GLY A 261 6.24 -0.94 11.10
CA GLY A 261 6.46 -0.17 12.33
C GLY A 261 7.92 -0.15 12.81
N LYS A 262 8.88 -0.53 11.96
CA LYS A 262 10.32 -0.63 12.30
C LYS A 262 11.02 0.71 12.13
N HIS A 263 10.73 1.68 12.99
CA HIS A 263 11.16 3.08 12.83
C HIS A 263 12.59 3.40 13.28
N GLU A 264 13.29 2.50 13.96
CA GLU A 264 14.65 2.75 14.46
C GLU A 264 15.65 3.13 13.34
N GLY A 265 16.19 4.34 13.36
CA GLY A 265 17.06 4.86 12.30
C GLY A 265 16.37 5.08 10.94
N LEU A 266 15.04 4.93 10.85
CA LEU A 266 14.31 5.00 9.59
C LEU A 266 14.34 6.40 8.97
N LEU A 267 14.28 7.46 9.79
CA LEU A 267 14.34 8.85 9.30
C LEU A 267 15.61 9.12 8.49
N GLU A 268 16.77 8.71 9.01
CA GLU A 268 18.06 8.91 8.34
C GLU A 268 18.13 8.13 7.02
N ILE A 269 17.66 6.87 7.02
CA ILE A 269 17.61 6.02 5.82
C ILE A 269 16.69 6.64 4.77
N ALA A 270 15.52 7.13 5.17
CA ALA A 270 14.55 7.74 4.29
C ALA A 270 15.12 9.04 3.66
N GLN A 271 15.73 9.90 4.46
CA GLN A 271 16.38 11.11 3.98
C GLN A 271 17.57 10.79 3.04
N LYS A 272 18.35 9.75 3.32
CA LYS A 272 19.45 9.30 2.43
C LYS A 272 18.89 8.84 1.08
N ALA A 273 17.82 8.04 1.07
CA ALA A 273 17.17 7.58 -0.15
C ALA A 273 16.64 8.75 -0.98
N LEU A 274 15.88 9.67 -0.36
CA LEU A 274 15.30 10.84 -1.04
C LEU A 274 16.37 11.78 -1.60
N ARG A 275 17.46 12.03 -0.86
CA ARG A 275 18.58 12.85 -1.37
C ARG A 275 19.27 12.20 -2.59
N LYS A 276 19.38 10.88 -2.62
CA LYS A 276 20.05 10.16 -3.71
C LYS A 276 19.14 10.04 -4.94
N PHE A 277 17.83 9.87 -4.75
CA PHE A 277 16.87 9.60 -5.82
C PHE A 277 15.61 10.49 -5.72
N PRO A 278 15.75 11.82 -5.82
CA PRO A 278 14.61 12.74 -5.65
C PRO A 278 13.56 12.61 -6.77
N GLU A 279 13.98 12.23 -7.98
CA GLU A 279 13.10 12.11 -9.16
C GLU A 279 12.43 10.74 -9.32
N SER A 280 12.57 9.84 -8.34
CA SER A 280 11.87 8.55 -8.41
C SER A 280 10.36 8.74 -8.27
N ASP A 281 9.55 7.97 -8.99
CA ASP A 281 8.08 7.93 -8.81
C ASP A 281 7.68 7.58 -7.36
N ASN A 282 8.62 7.01 -6.61
CA ASN A 282 8.47 6.59 -5.22
C ASN A 282 8.89 7.64 -4.20
N ALA A 283 9.50 8.76 -4.62
CA ALA A 283 10.01 9.82 -3.77
C ALA A 283 8.90 10.40 -2.89
N LYS A 284 7.71 10.67 -3.45
CA LYS A 284 6.59 11.26 -2.70
C LYS A 284 6.15 10.43 -1.49
N SER A 285 6.12 9.10 -1.64
CA SER A 285 5.81 8.20 -0.52
C SER A 285 6.85 8.31 0.61
N THR A 286 8.12 8.50 0.23
CA THR A 286 9.22 8.64 1.19
C THR A 286 9.20 10.02 1.85
N GLU A 287 8.85 11.08 1.14
CA GLU A 287 8.60 12.41 1.72
C GLU A 287 7.53 12.37 2.80
N LEU A 288 6.38 11.73 2.52
CA LEU A 288 5.30 11.58 3.49
C LEU A 288 5.76 10.82 4.74
N ILE A 289 6.56 9.77 4.56
CA ILE A 289 7.16 9.03 5.68
C ILE A 289 8.12 9.92 6.48
N ILE A 290 9.06 10.62 5.83
CA ILE A 290 9.98 11.58 6.48
C ILE A 290 9.18 12.61 7.27
N ASN A 291 8.14 13.16 6.67
CA ASN A 291 7.27 14.15 7.28
C ASN A 291 6.65 13.62 8.59
N SER A 292 6.14 12.38 8.58
CA SER A 292 5.57 11.73 9.78
C SER A 292 6.61 11.36 10.86
N LEU A 293 7.88 11.19 10.47
CA LEU A 293 8.99 10.85 11.36
C LEU A 293 9.76 12.09 11.85
N THR A 294 9.45 13.28 11.35
CA THR A 294 10.14 14.52 11.73
C THR A 294 9.35 15.25 12.81
N PRO A 295 9.97 15.70 13.92
CA PRO A 295 9.30 16.56 14.89
C PRO A 295 8.72 17.82 14.24
N LYS A 296 7.54 18.24 14.69
CA LYS A 296 6.80 19.36 14.11
C LYS A 296 6.34 20.33 15.18
N THR A 297 6.21 21.58 14.78
CA THR A 297 5.58 22.60 15.60
C THR A 297 4.42 23.22 14.85
N TYR A 298 3.25 23.24 15.48
CA TYR A 298 2.03 23.77 14.93
C TYR A 298 1.58 25.00 15.72
N LEU A 299 1.11 26.02 15.00
CA LEU A 299 0.14 26.96 15.55
C LEU A 299 -1.24 26.34 15.39
N PHE A 300 -1.89 26.09 16.51
CA PHE A 300 -3.23 25.52 16.59
C PHE A 300 -4.19 26.60 17.06
N THR A 301 -5.15 26.95 16.21
CA THR A 301 -6.27 27.82 16.58
C THR A 301 -7.51 26.96 16.75
N SER A 302 -8.07 26.96 17.95
CA SER A 302 -9.40 26.42 18.21
C SER A 302 -10.38 27.58 18.37
N THR A 303 -11.49 27.54 17.64
CA THR A 303 -12.46 28.63 17.58
C THR A 303 -13.85 28.14 17.97
N LEU A 304 -14.45 28.79 18.96
CA LEU A 304 -15.88 28.68 19.26
C LEU A 304 -16.60 29.82 18.57
N ASN A 305 -17.52 29.52 17.66
CA ASN A 305 -18.43 30.51 17.08
C ASN A 305 -19.77 30.44 17.81
N ALA A 306 -20.24 31.56 18.34
CA ALA A 306 -21.50 31.66 19.05
C ALA A 306 -22.45 32.64 18.36
N SER A 307 -23.71 32.24 18.18
CA SER A 307 -24.81 33.14 17.84
C SER A 307 -25.65 33.36 19.09
N LEU A 308 -25.75 34.62 19.53
CA LEU A 308 -26.45 35.00 20.76
C LEU A 308 -27.81 35.61 20.42
N ASN A 309 -28.87 35.07 21.00
CA ASN A 309 -30.22 35.62 20.91
C ASN A 309 -30.55 36.39 22.18
N MET A 310 -31.15 37.58 22.05
CA MET A 310 -31.52 38.42 23.19
C MET A 310 -30.34 38.76 24.12
N ALA A 311 -29.16 39.05 23.56
CA ALA A 311 -27.94 39.36 24.34
C ALA A 311 -28.08 40.56 25.31
N SER A 312 -29.13 41.39 25.18
CA SER A 312 -29.47 42.44 26.15
C SER A 312 -29.87 41.89 27.52
N GLU A 313 -30.31 40.63 27.60
CA GLU A 313 -30.70 39.94 28.83
C GLU A 313 -29.49 39.40 29.62
N LEU A 314 -28.29 39.38 29.03
CA LEU A 314 -27.08 38.85 29.65
C LEU A 314 -26.60 39.71 30.82
N GLU A 315 -26.20 39.05 31.90
CA GLU A 315 -25.52 39.65 33.05
C GLU A 315 -24.05 39.28 33.11
N LYS A 316 -23.73 38.02 32.75
CA LYS A 316 -22.38 37.48 32.66
C LYS A 316 -22.31 36.48 31.51
N LEU A 317 -21.17 36.45 30.83
CA LEU A 317 -20.87 35.47 29.80
C LEU A 317 -19.42 35.02 29.99
N THR A 318 -19.21 33.72 30.16
CA THR A 318 -17.90 33.10 30.36
C THR A 318 -17.71 31.96 29.38
N CYS A 319 -16.46 31.63 29.10
CA CYS A 319 -16.13 30.48 28.27
C CYS A 319 -15.04 29.64 28.94
N SER A 320 -15.32 28.38 29.26
CA SER A 320 -14.31 27.39 29.61
C SER A 320 -13.49 27.07 28.36
N LEU A 321 -12.17 27.06 28.49
CA LEU A 321 -11.25 26.80 27.38
C LEU A 321 -10.89 25.32 27.31
N PRO A 322 -10.77 24.74 26.11
CA PRO A 322 -10.37 23.34 25.96
C PRO A 322 -8.98 23.09 26.56
N GLN A 323 -8.84 22.07 27.39
CA GLN A 323 -7.54 21.65 27.93
C GLN A 323 -6.87 20.69 26.95
N ILE A 324 -5.56 20.86 26.76
CA ILE A 324 -4.73 19.92 26.00
C ILE A 324 -3.60 19.48 26.91
N ASN A 325 -3.47 18.18 27.12
CA ASN A 325 -2.51 17.63 28.07
C ASN A 325 -1.10 17.60 27.49
N GLU A 326 -0.13 18.09 28.26
CA GLU A 326 1.29 17.86 27.96
C GLU A 326 1.63 16.38 28.11
N SER A 327 2.63 15.93 27.34
CA SER A 327 3.21 14.60 27.51
C SER A 327 4.65 14.60 27.05
N GLU A 328 5.36 13.47 27.23
CA GLU A 328 6.69 13.32 26.64
C GLU A 328 6.69 13.46 25.12
N ARG A 329 5.54 13.34 24.45
CA ARG A 329 5.38 13.35 22.98
C ARG A 329 5.01 14.73 22.44
N GLN A 330 4.39 15.57 23.27
CA GLN A 330 3.93 16.89 22.88
C GLN A 330 4.05 17.91 24.01
N SER A 331 4.51 19.12 23.68
CA SER A 331 4.53 20.28 24.58
C SER A 331 3.61 21.37 24.06
N ILE A 332 2.88 22.05 24.95
CA ILE A 332 1.82 22.98 24.56
C ILE A 332 2.02 24.31 25.27
N SER A 333 2.04 25.39 24.49
CA SER A 333 2.08 26.76 25.02
C SER A 333 0.83 27.51 24.58
N LEU A 334 0.03 27.99 25.54
CA LEU A 334 -1.05 28.94 25.27
C LEU A 334 -0.44 30.28 24.86
N MET A 335 -0.78 30.77 23.66
CA MET A 335 -0.21 31.99 23.11
C MET A 335 -1.14 33.19 23.26
N GLU A 336 -2.41 33.00 22.89
CA GLU A 336 -3.40 34.08 22.90
C GLU A 336 -4.80 33.48 23.10
N VAL A 337 -5.64 34.19 23.84
CA VAL A 337 -7.08 33.99 23.83
C VAL A 337 -7.71 35.31 23.43
N ALA A 338 -8.64 35.30 22.50
CA ALA A 338 -9.29 36.51 22.03
C ALA A 338 -10.77 36.28 21.75
N VAL A 339 -11.57 37.32 21.94
CA VAL A 339 -12.94 37.39 21.41
C VAL A 339 -12.98 38.32 20.20
N ILE A 340 -13.62 37.86 19.14
CA ILE A 340 -13.90 38.61 17.93
C ILE A 340 -15.40 38.85 17.88
N SER A 341 -15.80 40.10 17.86
CA SER A 341 -17.21 40.50 17.77
C SER A 341 -17.30 41.82 17.05
N ARG A 342 -18.27 41.96 16.13
CA ARG A 342 -18.47 43.20 15.33
C ARG A 342 -17.17 43.65 14.64
N ASN A 343 -16.42 42.71 14.06
CA ASN A 343 -15.11 42.92 13.41
C ASN A 343 -14.01 43.50 14.32
N ARG A 344 -14.18 43.44 15.64
CA ARG A 344 -13.18 43.86 16.62
C ARG A 344 -12.64 42.66 17.37
N LYS A 345 -11.31 42.49 17.35
CA LYS A 345 -10.59 41.50 18.16
C LYS A 345 -10.19 42.12 19.50
N THR A 346 -10.48 41.43 20.60
CA THR A 346 -10.11 41.82 21.97
C THR A 346 -9.40 40.66 22.64
N ILE A 347 -8.15 40.87 23.07
CA ILE A 347 -7.38 39.87 23.80
C ILE A 347 -7.98 39.70 25.20
N LEU A 348 -8.17 38.45 25.60
CA LEU A 348 -8.71 38.05 26.89
C LEU A 348 -7.61 37.46 27.76
N LYS A 349 -7.69 37.70 29.06
CA LYS A 349 -6.79 37.10 30.05
C LYS A 349 -7.43 35.81 30.60
N PRO A 350 -6.84 34.63 30.37
CA PRO A 350 -7.31 33.38 30.96
C PRO A 350 -7.20 33.42 32.49
N ILE A 351 -8.17 32.81 33.16
CA ILE A 351 -8.24 32.65 34.62
C ILE A 351 -8.25 31.15 34.91
N ALA A 352 -7.38 30.70 35.81
CA ALA A 352 -7.34 29.31 36.25
C ALA A 352 -8.36 29.05 37.37
N ARG A 353 -9.06 27.92 37.27
CA ARG A 353 -9.86 27.34 38.36
C ARG A 353 -8.97 26.48 39.26
N GLU A 354 -9.52 26.03 40.39
CA GLU A 354 -8.82 25.17 41.36
C GLU A 354 -8.39 23.83 40.76
N ASP A 355 -9.16 23.30 39.80
CA ASP A 355 -8.84 22.07 39.06
C ASP A 355 -7.82 22.27 37.93
N GLY A 356 -7.29 23.49 37.76
CA GLY A 356 -6.35 23.85 36.70
C GLY A 356 -7.00 24.17 35.35
N SER A 357 -8.31 23.98 35.20
CA SER A 357 -9.03 24.37 33.99
C SER A 357 -8.99 25.89 33.81
N LEU A 358 -8.98 26.35 32.55
CA LEU A 358 -8.90 27.77 32.22
C LEU A 358 -10.25 28.24 31.71
N TYR A 359 -10.65 29.44 32.10
CA TYR A 359 -11.81 30.11 31.53
C TYR A 359 -11.50 31.59 31.25
N VAL A 360 -12.36 32.23 30.47
CA VAL A 360 -12.31 33.68 30.21
C VAL A 360 -13.65 34.33 30.45
N ASP A 361 -13.64 35.53 31.00
CA ASP A 361 -14.80 36.41 31.05
C ASP A 361 -14.94 37.15 29.71
N ILE A 362 -16.12 37.11 29.10
CA ILE A 362 -16.40 37.81 27.84
C ILE A 362 -16.92 39.22 28.15
N PRO A 363 -16.19 40.28 27.78
CA PRO A 363 -16.57 41.63 28.14
C PRO A 363 -17.87 42.05 27.45
N ARG A 364 -18.67 42.88 28.14
CA ARG A 364 -19.95 43.41 27.62
C ARG A 364 -19.83 44.06 26.24
N SER A 365 -18.70 44.70 25.95
CA SER A 365 -18.41 45.30 24.65
C SER A 365 -18.39 44.30 23.48
N ALA A 366 -18.19 43.01 23.77
CA ALA A 366 -18.14 41.93 22.79
C ALA A 366 -19.47 41.16 22.63
N TRP A 367 -20.52 41.47 23.41
CA TRP A 367 -21.83 40.82 23.32
C TRP A 367 -22.60 41.27 22.07
N GLY A 368 -22.15 40.83 20.91
CA GLY A 368 -22.85 40.96 19.64
C GLY A 368 -23.84 39.81 19.42
N THR A 369 -24.67 39.92 18.39
CA THR A 369 -25.51 38.80 17.92
C THR A 369 -24.68 37.62 17.44
N LYS A 370 -23.43 37.86 17.05
CA LYS A 370 -22.41 36.85 16.76
C LYS A 370 -21.11 37.24 17.43
N LEU A 371 -20.42 36.27 17.99
CA LEU A 371 -19.05 36.40 18.45
C LEU A 371 -18.29 35.10 18.20
N SER A 372 -16.97 35.19 18.13
CA SER A 372 -16.06 34.06 18.06
C SER A 372 -15.03 34.16 19.17
N ILE A 373 -14.74 33.06 19.84
CA ILE A 373 -13.66 32.96 20.83
C ILE A 373 -12.56 32.13 20.20
N GLU A 374 -11.43 32.75 19.93
CA GLU A 374 -10.24 32.10 19.38
C GLU A 374 -9.24 31.80 20.49
N VAL A 375 -8.73 30.58 20.52
CA VAL A 375 -7.61 30.19 21.38
C VAL A 375 -6.47 29.70 20.51
N LEU A 376 -5.36 30.44 20.54
CA LEU A 376 -4.14 30.13 19.82
C LEU A 376 -3.15 29.43 20.74
N ARG A 377 -2.67 28.26 20.33
CA ARG A 377 -1.63 27.48 21.01
C ARG A 377 -0.48 27.19 20.07
N LYS A 378 0.73 27.12 20.62
CA LYS A 378 1.89 26.51 19.96
C LYS A 378 2.03 25.08 20.48
N ILE A 379 1.89 24.09 19.60
CA ILE A 379 1.97 22.66 19.92
C ILE A 379 3.19 22.09 19.23
N SER A 380 4.18 21.61 19.99
CA SER A 380 5.34 20.90 19.43
C SER A 380 5.15 19.41 19.66
N VAL A 381 5.27 18.60 18.61
CA VAL A 381 5.06 17.15 18.64
C VAL A 381 6.29 16.45 18.09
N LYS A 382 6.69 15.34 18.70
CA LYS A 382 7.72 14.44 18.18
C LYS A 382 7.21 13.00 18.09
N PRO A 383 7.72 12.19 17.15
CA PRO A 383 7.40 10.78 17.11
C PRO A 383 7.83 10.06 18.40
N PHE A 384 7.09 9.02 18.76
CA PHE A 384 7.33 8.28 19.99
C PHE A 384 7.23 6.77 19.74
N PHE A 385 8.33 6.07 20.01
CA PHE A 385 8.51 4.63 19.73
C PHE A 385 9.02 3.84 20.95
N LYS A 386 9.34 4.54 22.04
CA LYS A 386 10.07 3.95 23.16
C LYS A 386 9.13 3.41 24.24
N PRO A 387 9.55 2.37 24.96
CA PRO A 387 8.85 1.90 26.15
C PRO A 387 8.88 2.98 27.25
N GLN A 388 7.75 3.26 27.88
CA GLN A 388 7.68 4.07 29.10
C GLN A 388 7.28 3.18 30.27
N GLN A 389 8.03 3.23 31.38
CA GLN A 389 7.52 2.67 32.63
C GLN A 389 6.40 3.58 33.12
N ALA A 390 5.18 3.04 33.10
CA ALA A 390 4.01 3.66 33.71
C ALA A 390 3.46 2.69 34.77
N PRO A 391 2.81 3.18 35.84
CA PRO A 391 2.12 2.31 36.79
C PRO A 391 1.16 1.37 36.07
N VAL A 392 1.08 0.12 36.52
CA VAL A 392 0.11 -0.85 35.98
C VAL A 392 -1.29 -0.34 36.32
N PRO A 393 -2.15 -0.08 35.31
CA PRO A 393 -3.49 0.45 35.55
C PRO A 393 -4.44 -0.62 36.09
N ASP A 394 -5.42 -0.21 36.90
CA ASP A 394 -6.52 -1.10 37.31
C ASP A 394 -7.49 -1.28 36.15
N ILE A 395 -7.45 -2.47 35.53
CA ILE A 395 -8.33 -2.82 34.43
C ILE A 395 -9.81 -2.80 34.82
N ASN A 396 -10.15 -3.11 36.07
CA ASN A 396 -11.56 -3.11 36.49
C ASN A 396 -12.11 -1.68 36.52
N GLU A 397 -11.29 -0.71 36.90
CA GLU A 397 -11.65 0.70 36.83
C GLU A 397 -11.87 1.15 35.38
N ILE A 398 -10.96 0.76 34.47
CA ILE A 398 -11.08 1.05 33.04
C ILE A 398 -12.36 0.45 32.46
N ILE A 399 -12.66 -0.82 32.77
CA ILE A 399 -13.89 -1.49 32.32
C ILE A 399 -15.12 -0.70 32.79
N ARG A 400 -15.18 -0.33 34.07
CA ARG A 400 -16.30 0.46 34.63
C ARG A 400 -16.45 1.81 33.93
N LYS A 401 -15.34 2.54 33.73
CA LYS A 401 -15.34 3.87 33.09
C LYS A 401 -15.69 3.82 31.59
N SER A 402 -15.29 2.75 30.91
CA SER A 402 -15.50 2.61 29.46
C SER A 402 -16.97 2.40 29.06
N GLY A 403 -17.81 1.90 29.97
CA GLY A 403 -19.20 1.55 29.67
C GLY A 403 -19.37 0.39 28.67
N VAL A 404 -18.29 -0.30 28.31
CA VAL A 404 -18.31 -1.39 27.32
C VAL A 404 -18.95 -2.64 27.91
N ASP A 405 -19.99 -3.17 27.25
CA ASP A 405 -20.57 -4.47 27.60
C ASP A 405 -19.68 -5.63 27.15
N LEU A 406 -18.83 -6.12 28.06
CA LEU A 406 -17.97 -7.28 27.84
C LEU A 406 -18.74 -8.63 27.83
N THR A 407 -20.03 -8.63 28.18
CA THR A 407 -20.89 -9.83 28.13
C THR A 407 -21.55 -10.03 26.77
N ASN A 408 -21.41 -9.06 25.84
CA ASN A 408 -21.95 -9.13 24.50
C ASN A 408 -21.51 -10.41 23.77
N ARG A 409 -22.48 -11.22 23.33
CA ARG A 409 -22.23 -12.52 22.69
C ARG A 409 -21.46 -12.40 21.38
N ARG A 410 -21.68 -11.33 20.60
CA ARG A 410 -20.98 -11.11 19.32
C ARG A 410 -19.52 -10.70 19.57
N LEU A 411 -19.26 -9.90 20.59
CA LEU A 411 -17.90 -9.62 21.06
C LEU A 411 -17.18 -10.89 21.53
N GLU A 412 -17.83 -11.76 22.29
CA GLU A 412 -17.26 -13.04 22.72
C GLU A 412 -16.85 -13.92 21.52
N MET A 413 -17.70 -14.00 20.49
CA MET A 413 -17.38 -14.75 19.27
C MET A 413 -16.19 -14.15 18.51
N LEU A 414 -16.15 -12.82 18.35
CA LEU A 414 -15.04 -12.13 17.71
C LEU A 414 -13.74 -12.30 18.50
N TYR A 415 -13.79 -12.19 19.83
CA TYR A 415 -12.66 -12.42 20.72
C TYR A 415 -12.11 -13.84 20.56
N ARG A 416 -12.96 -14.87 20.58
CA ARG A 416 -12.53 -16.26 20.37
C ARG A 416 -11.86 -16.46 19.03
N TYR A 417 -12.41 -15.87 17.97
CA TYR A 417 -11.81 -15.90 16.65
C TYR A 417 -10.41 -15.26 16.67
N VAL A 418 -10.29 -14.00 17.10
CA VAL A 418 -9.01 -13.28 17.17
C VAL A 418 -7.99 -14.03 18.03
N ASN A 419 -8.41 -14.56 19.18
CA ASN A 419 -7.55 -15.31 20.11
C ASN A 419 -7.13 -16.69 19.58
N SER A 420 -7.85 -17.25 18.61
CA SER A 420 -7.47 -18.51 17.94
C SER A 420 -6.46 -18.31 16.82
N LEU A 421 -6.27 -17.08 16.34
CA LEU A 421 -5.29 -16.77 15.32
C LEU A 421 -3.87 -16.83 15.90
N GLU A 422 -2.96 -17.46 15.18
CA GLU A 422 -1.54 -17.51 15.53
C GLU A 422 -0.92 -16.10 15.54
N GLY A 423 0.04 -15.86 16.45
CA GLY A 423 0.80 -14.62 16.53
C GLY A 423 0.35 -13.64 17.62
N ASP A 424 0.73 -12.38 17.49
CA ASP A 424 0.42 -11.32 18.45
C ASP A 424 -1.07 -10.95 18.40
N PHE A 425 -1.73 -11.00 19.55
CA PHE A 425 -3.16 -10.73 19.68
C PHE A 425 -3.53 -9.32 19.20
N LEU A 426 -2.73 -8.30 19.52
CA LEU A 426 -3.02 -6.91 19.16
C LEU A 426 -2.89 -6.69 17.66
N ILE A 427 -1.89 -7.31 17.01
CA ILE A 427 -1.77 -7.29 15.54
C ILE A 427 -2.98 -7.96 14.89
N ASN A 428 -3.38 -9.13 15.40
CA ASN A 428 -4.53 -9.86 14.90
C ASN A 428 -5.83 -9.06 15.09
N ALA A 429 -6.04 -8.46 16.27
CA ALA A 429 -7.18 -7.59 16.54
C ALA A 429 -7.19 -6.37 15.61
N ASN A 430 -6.04 -5.73 15.40
CA ASN A 430 -5.89 -4.57 14.51
C ASN A 430 -6.38 -4.88 13.09
N ARG A 431 -5.84 -5.98 12.54
CA ARG A 431 -6.21 -6.46 11.21
C ARG A 431 -7.70 -6.81 11.13
N VAL A 432 -8.22 -7.58 12.10
CA VAL A 432 -9.60 -8.07 12.06
C VAL A 432 -10.61 -6.93 12.20
N VAL A 433 -10.38 -5.97 13.09
CA VAL A 433 -11.24 -4.78 13.22
C VAL A 433 -11.21 -3.97 11.92
N ASN A 434 -10.01 -3.69 11.39
CA ASN A 434 -9.87 -2.90 10.18
C ASN A 434 -10.55 -3.53 8.95
N GLN A 435 -10.42 -4.86 8.79
CA GLN A 435 -11.00 -5.59 7.66
C GLN A 435 -12.49 -5.90 7.85
N GLY A 436 -12.97 -5.94 9.10
CA GLY A 436 -14.36 -6.25 9.43
C GLY A 436 -15.30 -5.04 9.32
N LEU A 437 -14.77 -3.82 9.24
CA LEU A 437 -15.53 -2.58 9.18
C LEU A 437 -15.21 -1.81 7.89
N SER A 438 -16.17 -1.01 7.41
CA SER A 438 -15.96 -0.04 6.33
C SER A 438 -16.13 1.39 6.84
N TYR A 439 -15.20 2.27 6.44
CA TYR A 439 -15.16 3.65 6.89
C TYR A 439 -16.27 4.50 6.26
N TYR A 440 -17.06 5.17 7.09
CA TYR A 440 -18.11 6.12 6.73
C TYR A 440 -18.30 7.14 7.86
N GLU A 441 -18.10 8.43 7.58
CA GLU A 441 -18.27 9.50 8.57
C GLU A 441 -19.74 9.64 8.99
N ASN A 442 -20.08 9.21 10.21
CA ASN A 442 -21.46 9.15 10.71
C ASN A 442 -21.78 10.20 11.80
N ARG A 443 -20.76 10.94 12.26
CA ARG A 443 -20.83 12.08 13.22
C ARG A 443 -21.52 11.77 14.54
N THR A 444 -21.78 10.49 14.83
CA THR A 444 -22.54 10.03 15.99
C THR A 444 -21.85 8.80 16.51
N ARG A 445 -21.54 8.77 17.80
CA ARG A 445 -20.91 7.61 18.39
C ARG A 445 -21.92 6.50 18.66
N TYR A 446 -21.62 5.29 18.21
CA TYR A 446 -22.46 4.13 18.44
C TYR A 446 -21.82 3.08 19.35
N GLY A 447 -22.67 2.27 19.99
CA GLY A 447 -22.25 1.16 20.84
C GLY A 447 -21.99 -0.14 20.06
N LEU A 448 -21.50 -1.17 20.75
CA LEU A 448 -21.11 -2.45 20.14
C LEU A 448 -22.23 -3.11 19.32
N ASP A 449 -23.48 -3.11 19.81
CA ASP A 449 -24.57 -3.76 19.07
C ASP A 449 -24.82 -3.14 17.71
N TRP A 450 -24.79 -1.80 17.66
CA TRP A 450 -24.95 -1.07 16.41
C TRP A 450 -23.78 -1.31 15.46
N ILE A 451 -22.53 -1.37 15.96
CA ILE A 451 -21.34 -1.68 15.16
C ILE A 451 -21.52 -3.03 14.46
N PHE A 452 -21.96 -4.05 15.19
CA PHE A 452 -22.19 -5.38 14.62
C PHE A 452 -23.38 -5.43 13.65
N ASP A 453 -24.40 -4.59 13.85
CA ASP A 453 -25.53 -4.48 12.92
C ASP A 453 -25.20 -3.66 11.67
N ASN A 454 -24.23 -2.75 11.76
CA ASN A 454 -23.89 -1.77 10.72
C ASN A 454 -22.37 -1.70 10.42
N PRO A 455 -21.68 -2.82 10.16
CA PRO A 455 -20.22 -2.82 9.98
C PRO A 455 -19.75 -1.96 8.82
N GLY A 456 -20.61 -1.69 7.83
CA GLY A 456 -20.31 -0.84 6.68
C GLY A 456 -20.47 0.67 6.89
N LYS A 457 -20.83 1.13 8.10
CA LYS A 457 -21.16 2.55 8.40
C LYS A 457 -20.38 3.13 9.58
N CYS A 458 -19.18 2.64 9.82
CA CYS A 458 -18.39 2.95 11.01
C CYS A 458 -17.36 4.05 10.72
N ASP A 459 -17.08 4.94 11.67
CA ASP A 459 -15.93 5.85 11.59
C ASP A 459 -14.85 5.51 12.63
N CYS A 460 -13.84 6.38 12.77
CA CYS A 460 -12.71 6.14 13.67
C CYS A 460 -13.14 5.79 15.12
N THR A 461 -14.30 6.28 15.57
CA THR A 461 -14.82 6.02 16.92
C THR A 461 -15.26 4.57 17.10
N GLU A 462 -15.99 4.00 16.13
CA GLU A 462 -16.41 2.59 16.16
C GLU A 462 -15.23 1.63 15.99
N TYR A 463 -14.26 1.96 15.13
CA TYR A 463 -13.02 1.17 14.98
C TYR A 463 -12.25 1.12 16.31
N ALA A 464 -12.06 2.25 16.97
CA ALA A 464 -11.39 2.33 18.26
C ALA A 464 -12.16 1.61 19.37
N LEU A 465 -13.50 1.75 19.42
CA LEU A 465 -14.36 1.12 20.41
C LEU A 465 -14.38 -0.42 20.31
N LEU A 466 -14.49 -0.96 19.09
CA LEU A 466 -14.50 -2.41 18.90
C LEU A 466 -13.14 -3.02 19.29
N PHE A 467 -12.03 -2.35 18.96
CA PHE A 467 -10.72 -2.79 19.41
C PHE A 467 -10.59 -2.70 20.94
N LEU A 468 -10.97 -1.57 21.56
CA LEU A 468 -10.98 -1.41 23.00
C LEU A 468 -11.69 -2.59 23.68
N ALA A 469 -12.88 -2.94 23.20
CA ALA A 469 -13.65 -4.06 23.73
C ALA A 469 -12.90 -5.40 23.64
N LEU A 470 -12.22 -5.67 22.52
CA LEU A 470 -11.39 -6.88 22.37
C LEU A 470 -10.19 -6.90 23.33
N ALA A 471 -9.50 -5.76 23.51
CA ALA A 471 -8.37 -5.65 24.41
C ALA A 471 -8.80 -5.86 25.88
N LEU A 472 -9.87 -5.20 26.32
CA LEU A 472 -10.42 -5.37 27.66
C LEU A 472 -10.90 -6.80 27.89
N LYS A 473 -11.56 -7.41 26.90
CA LYS A 473 -11.99 -8.82 26.96
C LYS A 473 -10.83 -9.81 27.09
N LYS A 474 -9.68 -9.49 26.48
CA LYS A 474 -8.42 -10.25 26.60
C LYS A 474 -7.76 -10.09 27.98
N GLY A 475 -8.21 -9.12 28.79
CA GLY A 475 -7.57 -8.76 30.06
C GLY A 475 -6.41 -7.78 29.89
N MET A 476 -6.36 -7.05 28.77
CA MET A 476 -5.35 -6.02 28.51
C MET A 476 -5.94 -4.65 28.82
N PRO A 477 -5.34 -3.86 29.73
CA PRO A 477 -5.80 -2.50 29.95
C PRO A 477 -5.67 -1.68 28.68
N ALA A 478 -6.74 -1.00 28.28
CA ALA A 478 -6.80 -0.22 27.06
C ALA A 478 -7.69 1.00 27.28
N ARG A 479 -7.40 2.09 26.57
CA ARG A 479 -8.10 3.37 26.71
C ARG A 479 -8.27 4.04 25.36
N LEU A 480 -9.33 4.82 25.21
CA LEU A 480 -9.54 5.61 23.99
C LEU A 480 -8.68 6.86 24.03
N VAL A 481 -8.23 7.29 22.86
CA VAL A 481 -7.49 8.54 22.71
C VAL A 481 -8.17 9.36 21.64
N ASN A 482 -8.48 10.60 21.98
CA ASN A 482 -9.07 11.58 21.07
C ASN A 482 -8.01 12.60 20.71
N GLY A 483 -8.01 13.02 19.45
CA GLY A 483 -7.01 13.94 18.96
C GLY A 483 -7.25 14.36 17.53
N TYR A 484 -6.17 14.69 16.84
CA TYR A 484 -6.19 15.06 15.44
C TYR A 484 -5.14 14.28 14.67
N LEU A 485 -5.51 13.80 13.48
CA LEU A 485 -4.60 13.27 12.49
C LEU A 485 -4.34 14.37 11.44
N ILE A 486 -3.19 15.04 11.56
CA ILE A 486 -2.83 16.18 10.71
C ILE A 486 -2.32 15.69 9.36
N LYS A 487 -3.10 15.96 8.31
CA LYS A 487 -2.70 15.76 6.92
C LYS A 487 -2.24 17.09 6.31
N GLU A 488 -1.33 17.04 5.35
CA GLU A 488 -0.74 18.26 4.76
C GLU A 488 -1.79 19.11 4.06
N GLU A 489 -2.75 18.46 3.39
CA GLU A 489 -3.86 19.11 2.70
C GLU A 489 -4.82 19.87 3.63
N MET A 490 -4.80 19.58 4.94
CA MET A 490 -5.63 20.24 5.95
C MET A 490 -4.92 21.44 6.63
N LEU A 491 -3.66 21.71 6.28
CA LEU A 491 -2.93 22.83 6.86
C LEU A 491 -3.47 24.15 6.32
N GLY A 492 -3.79 25.07 7.23
CA GLY A 492 -4.29 26.40 6.91
C GLY A 492 -5.81 26.46 6.64
N THR A 493 -6.50 25.32 6.56
CA THR A 493 -7.95 25.23 6.44
C THR A 493 -8.62 25.05 7.79
N ASP A 494 -9.86 25.53 7.91
CA ASP A 494 -10.70 25.22 9.06
C ASP A 494 -11.24 23.79 8.93
N ASP A 495 -10.99 22.98 9.95
CA ASP A 495 -11.47 21.61 10.08
C ASP A 495 -12.44 21.50 11.27
N THR A 496 -13.31 20.50 11.22
CA THR A 496 -14.29 20.18 12.25
C THR A 496 -14.18 18.73 12.73
N VAL A 497 -13.36 17.91 12.08
CA VAL A 497 -13.30 16.47 12.32
C VAL A 497 -12.11 16.11 13.20
N GLY A 498 -12.40 15.55 14.37
CA GLY A 498 -11.39 14.91 15.23
C GLY A 498 -11.07 13.49 14.75
N HIS A 499 -10.06 12.88 15.35
CA HIS A 499 -9.71 11.48 15.14
C HIS A 499 -9.67 10.74 16.47
N GLN A 500 -10.17 9.51 16.49
CA GLN A 500 -10.12 8.64 17.67
C GLN A 500 -9.35 7.36 17.34
N TRP A 501 -8.47 6.97 18.26
CA TRP A 501 -7.78 5.68 18.25
C TRP A 501 -7.73 5.15 19.68
N LEU A 502 -6.82 4.23 19.97
CA LEU A 502 -6.65 3.69 21.33
C LEU A 502 -5.19 3.54 21.75
N GLU A 503 -4.98 3.48 23.05
CA GLU A 503 -3.74 3.00 23.65
C GLU A 503 -4.00 1.70 24.41
N VAL A 504 -3.03 0.78 24.34
CA VAL A 504 -3.04 -0.46 25.12
C VAL A 504 -1.84 -0.44 26.07
N TYR A 505 -2.01 -0.88 27.30
CA TYR A 505 -0.92 -0.98 28.26
C TYR A 505 -0.16 -2.30 28.10
N GLU A 506 1.16 -2.23 27.96
CA GLU A 506 2.06 -3.40 27.97
C GLU A 506 3.10 -3.26 29.10
N ASN A 507 3.30 -4.32 29.90
CA ASN A 507 4.11 -4.30 31.13
C ASN A 507 5.53 -3.74 30.97
N ASN A 508 6.13 -3.84 29.77
CA ASN A 508 7.49 -3.36 29.51
C ASN A 508 7.51 -2.08 28.67
N ARG A 509 6.36 -1.58 28.19
CA ARG A 509 6.26 -0.43 27.29
C ARG A 509 5.33 0.68 27.75
N GLY A 510 4.51 0.44 28.78
CA GLY A 510 3.47 1.37 29.20
C GLY A 510 2.38 1.48 28.14
N TRP A 511 1.83 2.67 27.95
CA TRP A 511 0.78 2.94 26.98
C TRP A 511 1.32 3.05 25.56
N VAL A 512 0.93 2.11 24.70
CA VAL A 512 1.31 2.05 23.29
C VAL A 512 0.11 2.35 22.39
N SER A 513 0.27 3.29 21.45
CA SER A 513 -0.79 3.69 20.52
C SER A 513 -1.07 2.61 19.48
N ILE A 514 -2.34 2.39 19.17
CA ILE A 514 -2.78 1.52 18.07
C ILE A 514 -3.92 2.22 17.34
N ASP A 515 -3.84 2.27 16.01
CA ASP A 515 -4.87 2.86 15.17
C ASP A 515 -5.46 1.82 14.19
N PRO A 516 -6.63 1.24 14.52
CA PRO A 516 -7.32 0.31 13.64
C PRO A 516 -7.93 0.94 12.39
N THR A 517 -8.13 2.25 12.38
CA THR A 517 -8.66 2.93 11.20
C THR A 517 -7.62 2.95 10.07
N LEU A 518 -6.34 3.05 10.42
CA LEU A 518 -5.24 3.22 9.47
C LEU A 518 -4.55 1.92 9.03
N TYR A 519 -4.97 0.74 9.52
CA TYR A 519 -4.26 -0.52 9.25
C TYR A 519 -4.24 -0.91 7.76
N SER A 520 -5.31 -0.67 7.00
CA SER A 520 -5.34 -1.01 5.56
C SER A 520 -4.40 -0.15 4.71
N THR A 521 -4.17 1.09 5.10
CA THR A 521 -3.35 2.06 4.35
C THR A 521 -1.91 2.15 4.87
N MET A 522 -1.70 1.86 6.16
CA MET A 522 -0.42 2.06 6.86
C MET A 522 0.09 0.80 7.57
N HIS A 523 -0.66 -0.30 7.56
CA HIS A 523 -0.33 -1.57 8.21
C HIS A 523 0.03 -1.39 9.69
N LEU A 524 1.30 -1.63 10.05
CA LEU A 524 1.81 -1.54 11.41
C LEU A 524 2.54 -0.22 11.68
N ALA A 525 2.54 0.75 10.76
CA ALA A 525 3.22 2.02 10.99
C ALA A 525 2.70 2.75 12.24
N TYR A 526 1.41 2.67 12.52
CA TYR A 526 0.78 3.23 13.74
C TYR A 526 0.52 2.18 14.81
N HIS A 527 1.09 0.97 14.67
CA HIS A 527 0.97 -0.08 15.66
C HIS A 527 2.11 0.05 16.68
N LYS A 528 1.75 0.34 17.93
CA LYS A 528 2.65 0.63 19.05
C LYS A 528 3.56 1.84 18.82
N ASN A 529 3.17 2.72 17.90
CA ASN A 529 3.94 3.88 17.47
C ASN A 529 3.01 5.10 17.38
N MET A 530 3.54 6.27 17.69
CA MET A 530 2.86 7.54 17.43
C MET A 530 3.77 8.43 16.57
N LEU A 531 3.21 9.00 15.50
CA LEU A 531 3.93 9.83 14.54
C LEU A 531 3.70 11.31 14.83
N SER A 532 4.52 12.20 14.27
CA SER A 532 4.41 13.65 14.50
C SER A 532 3.18 14.30 13.86
N THR A 533 2.41 13.51 13.11
CA THR A 533 1.12 13.87 12.52
C THR A 533 -0.08 13.57 13.43
N GLN A 534 0.15 13.02 14.63
CA GLN A 534 -0.92 12.80 15.62
C GLN A 534 -0.75 13.76 16.80
N ILE A 535 -1.79 14.51 17.12
CA ILE A 535 -1.86 15.36 18.32
C ILE A 535 -2.88 14.75 19.26
N ILE A 536 -2.48 14.51 20.51
CA ILE A 536 -3.40 14.02 21.53
C ILE A 536 -4.13 15.21 22.15
N PHE A 537 -5.45 15.13 22.23
CA PHE A 537 -6.27 16.14 22.87
C PHE A 537 -6.73 15.68 24.25
N SER A 538 -7.33 14.50 24.30
CA SER A 538 -7.80 13.88 25.54
C SER A 538 -7.66 12.37 25.49
N VAL A 539 -7.71 11.78 26.67
CA VAL A 539 -7.70 10.33 26.88
C VAL A 539 -9.01 9.98 27.59
N ASP A 540 -9.57 8.82 27.27
CA ASP A 540 -10.87 8.31 27.75
C ASP A 540 -12.11 9.08 27.23
N LEU A 541 -13.28 8.62 27.69
CA LEU A 541 -14.60 9.20 27.37
C LEU A 541 -14.81 10.61 27.94
N GLU A 542 -13.93 11.07 28.82
CA GLU A 542 -13.97 12.41 29.41
C GLU A 542 -13.75 13.53 28.36
N ALA A 543 -13.54 13.17 27.08
CA ALA A 543 -13.42 14.09 25.95
C ALA A 543 -14.60 15.05 25.76
N GLU A 544 -15.83 14.68 26.15
CA GLU A 544 -16.97 15.61 26.13
C GLU A 544 -16.77 16.80 27.07
N GLN A 545 -15.94 16.65 28.12
CA GLN A 545 -15.65 17.69 29.11
C GLN A 545 -14.49 18.63 28.70
N ASN A 546 -13.71 18.27 27.68
CA ASN A 546 -12.61 19.11 27.20
C ASN A 546 -13.02 20.07 26.06
N ALA A 547 -14.31 20.19 25.74
CA ALA A 547 -14.78 21.14 24.73
C ALA A 547 -14.78 22.59 25.25
N PHE A 548 -14.95 23.55 24.33
CA PHE A 548 -15.37 24.87 24.75
C PHE A 548 -16.74 24.79 25.41
N GLU A 549 -16.89 25.44 26.56
CA GLU A 549 -18.18 25.53 27.25
C GLU A 549 -18.52 26.99 27.44
N LEU A 550 -19.53 27.47 26.69
CA LEU A 550 -20.06 28.81 26.88
C LEU A 550 -21.10 28.78 28.00
N SER A 551 -20.86 29.55 29.06
CA SER A 551 -21.79 29.66 30.20
C SER A 551 -22.28 31.09 30.31
N SER A 552 -23.58 31.24 30.55
CA SER A 552 -24.25 32.53 30.67
C SER A 552 -25.00 32.66 31.98
N LEU A 553 -25.01 33.87 32.54
CA LEU A 553 -26.00 34.31 33.51
C LEU A 553 -26.89 35.35 32.81
N ALA A 554 -28.20 35.12 32.79
CA ALA A 554 -29.17 36.00 32.14
C ALA A 554 -30.31 36.37 33.11
N ARG A 555 -30.93 37.53 32.87
CA ARG A 555 -32.07 38.03 33.67
C ARG A 555 -33.38 37.29 33.43
N SER A 556 -33.49 36.63 32.29
CA SER A 556 -34.67 35.90 31.89
C SER A 556 -34.31 34.72 30.99
N ASP A 557 -35.20 33.73 30.93
CA ASP A 557 -35.07 32.52 30.12
C ASP A 557 -35.24 32.78 28.61
N LYS A 558 -35.33 34.04 28.20
CA LYS A 558 -35.41 34.45 26.78
C LYS A 558 -34.05 34.45 26.09
N PHE A 559 -32.98 34.47 26.87
CA PHE A 559 -31.63 34.35 26.33
C PHE A 559 -31.36 32.91 25.93
N ASP A 560 -30.84 32.73 24.72
CA ASP A 560 -30.37 31.45 24.23
C ASP A 560 -29.20 31.66 23.26
N PHE A 561 -28.42 30.62 23.01
CA PHE A 561 -27.30 30.67 22.09
C PHE A 561 -27.10 29.35 21.34
N THR A 562 -26.56 29.44 20.14
CA THR A 562 -26.06 28.29 19.40
C THR A 562 -24.56 28.40 19.21
N VAL A 563 -23.87 27.27 19.23
CA VAL A 563 -22.42 27.20 19.07
C VAL A 563 -22.00 26.26 17.95
N SER A 564 -20.88 26.58 17.32
CA SER A 564 -20.13 25.67 16.46
C SER A 564 -18.64 25.79 16.73
N HIS A 565 -17.89 24.75 16.40
CA HIS A 565 -16.45 24.69 16.63
C HIS A 565 -15.72 24.56 15.30
N SER A 566 -14.57 25.22 15.19
CA SER A 566 -13.62 24.97 14.12
C SER A 566 -12.19 24.95 14.66
N TYR A 567 -11.34 24.26 13.94
CA TYR A 567 -9.95 24.03 14.30
C TYR A 567 -9.06 24.33 13.10
N LYS A 568 -7.94 24.98 13.32
CA LYS A 568 -6.99 25.31 12.27
C LYS A 568 -5.57 25.03 12.70
N PHE A 569 -4.84 24.29 11.87
CA PHE A 569 -3.44 24.01 12.08
C PHE A 569 -2.60 24.74 11.04
N VAL A 570 -1.59 25.47 11.50
CA VAL A 570 -0.56 26.05 10.64
C VAL A 570 0.78 25.48 11.08
N LEU A 571 1.48 24.81 10.17
CA LEU A 571 2.82 24.31 10.44
C LEU A 571 3.80 25.49 10.52
N LEU A 572 4.51 25.61 11.64
CA LEU A 572 5.67 26.50 11.72
C LEU A 572 6.82 25.80 11.00
N GLN A 573 7.35 26.41 9.94
CA GLN A 573 8.59 25.94 9.32
C GLN A 573 9.70 26.06 10.38
N ASN A 574 10.41 24.95 10.61
CA ASN A 574 11.59 24.91 11.46
C ASN A 574 12.75 25.67 10.84
#